data_AF-F8L2H6-F1
#
_entry.id   AF-F8L2H6-F1
#
_cell.length_a   1.000
_cell.length_b   1.000
_cell.length_c   1.000
_cell.angle_alpha   90.00
_cell.angle_beta   90.00
_cell.angle_gamma   90.00
#
_symmetry.space_group_name_H-M   'P 1'
#
loop_
_entity.id
_entity.type
_entity.pdbx_description
1 polymer ?
#
loop_
_entity_poly.entity_id
_entity_poly.type
_entity_poly.pdbx_seq_one_letter_code
_entity_poly.pdbx_strand_id
1 'polypeptide(L)'
;MALKETTKNMKHLLVQIAEDLEKADGGNKAASQRVRTGTVKLEKIAKLYRKESIQSEKGTKGRAKKPAAKAAKPKAAAKHAAPKHAAAKAPKAKATKAHAKPASKAKKTTAKARPMSFKRPTAKLPTKRAGAR
;
A
#
# COMPACT_ATOMS: atom_id res chain seq x y z
N MET A 1 -2.97 8.62 8.62
CA MET A 1 -4.00 7.93 9.43
C MET A 1 -4.04 8.62 10.78
N ALA A 2 -5.12 8.50 11.54
CA ALA A 2 -5.08 9.00 12.91
C ALA A 2 -4.17 8.07 13.74
N LEU A 3 -3.34 8.61 14.64
CA LEU A 3 -2.45 7.82 15.51
C LEU A 3 -3.19 6.68 16.25
N LYS A 4 -4.49 6.89 16.53
CA LYS A 4 -5.37 5.87 17.12
C LYS A 4 -5.58 4.66 16.19
N GLU A 5 -5.68 4.86 14.89
CA GLU A 5 -5.83 3.80 13.89
C GLU A 5 -4.53 3.01 13.73
N THR A 6 -3.38 3.69 13.67
CA THR A 6 -2.07 3.01 13.60
C THR A 6 -1.78 2.20 14.86
N THR A 7 -2.18 2.70 16.02
CA THR A 7 -2.11 1.95 17.29
C THR A 7 -2.99 0.70 17.27
N LYS A 8 -4.23 0.81 16.79
CA LYS A 8 -5.13 -0.35 16.64
C LYS A 8 -4.56 -1.39 15.69
N ASN A 9 -4.06 -0.96 14.53
CA ASN A 9 -3.47 -1.84 13.53
C ASN A 9 -2.24 -2.56 14.09
N MET A 10 -1.37 -1.86 14.83
CA MET A 10 -0.20 -2.46 15.47
C MET A 10 -0.59 -3.51 16.53
N LYS A 11 -1.60 -3.22 17.37
CA LYS A 11 -2.12 -4.18 18.35
C LYS A 11 -2.70 -5.43 17.69
N HIS A 12 -3.52 -5.25 16.66
CA HIS A 12 -4.11 -6.37 15.91
C HIS A 12 -3.03 -7.26 15.28
N LEU A 13 -2.00 -6.65 14.69
CA LEU A 13 -0.89 -7.39 14.09
C LEU A 13 -0.08 -8.17 15.14
N LEU A 14 0.09 -7.62 16.35
CA LEU A 14 0.75 -8.32 17.44
C LEU A 14 -0.04 -9.56 17.90
N VAL A 15 -1.37 -9.46 18.01
CA VAL A 15 -2.23 -10.61 18.35
C VAL A 15 -2.12 -11.71 17.29
N GLN A 16 -2.20 -11.35 16.01
CA GLN A 16 -2.04 -12.31 14.92
C GLN A 16 -0.67 -13.00 14.91
N ILE A 17 0.40 -12.25 15.19
CA ILE A 17 1.75 -12.82 15.28
C ILE A 17 1.84 -13.79 16.47
N ALA A 18 1.25 -13.46 17.61
CA ALA A 18 1.23 -14.34 18.77
C ALA A 18 0.51 -15.67 18.47
N GLU A 19 -0.67 -15.61 17.84
CA GLU A 19 -1.40 -16.82 17.42
C GLU A 19 -0.64 -17.66 16.39
N ASP A 20 0.05 -17.01 15.45
CA ASP A 20 0.86 -17.70 14.45
C ASP A 20 2.15 -18.28 15.06
N LEU A 21 2.68 -17.70 16.15
CA LEU A 21 3.81 -18.26 16.90
C LEU A 21 3.43 -19.57 17.60
N GLU A 22 2.28 -19.61 18.29
CA GLU A 22 1.78 -20.84 18.91
C GLU A 22 1.59 -21.96 17.88
N LYS A 23 1.09 -21.63 16.69
CA LYS A 23 0.96 -22.58 15.57
C LYS A 23 2.31 -22.98 15.00
N ALA A 24 3.29 -22.07 14.95
CA ALA A 24 4.62 -22.33 14.45
C ALA A 24 5.40 -23.29 15.37
N ASP A 25 5.22 -23.17 16.68
CA ASP A 25 5.82 -24.08 17.67
C ASP A 25 5.31 -25.52 17.49
N GLY A 26 4.04 -25.68 17.10
CA GLY A 26 3.47 -26.96 16.69
C GLY A 26 3.97 -27.52 15.33
N GLY A 27 5.02 -26.94 14.74
CA GLY A 27 5.61 -27.39 13.48
C GLY A 27 4.90 -26.88 12.22
N ASN A 28 3.97 -25.93 12.33
CA ASN A 28 3.28 -25.37 11.17
C ASN A 28 4.17 -24.38 10.39
N LYS A 29 4.76 -24.87 9.30
CA LYS A 29 5.63 -24.08 8.40
C LYS A 29 4.94 -22.87 7.77
N ALA A 30 3.64 -22.94 7.50
CA ALA A 30 2.89 -21.81 6.95
C ALA A 30 2.72 -20.70 8.00
N ALA A 31 2.43 -21.06 9.24
CA ALA A 31 2.35 -20.10 10.35
C ALA A 31 3.71 -19.42 10.58
N SER A 32 4.81 -20.20 10.58
CA SER A 32 6.18 -19.65 10.64
C SER A 32 6.45 -18.62 9.54
N GLN A 33 5.97 -18.88 8.32
CA GLN A 33 6.12 -17.94 7.22
C GLN A 33 5.25 -16.69 7.41
N ARG A 34 4.03 -16.83 7.93
CA ARG A 34 3.18 -15.68 8.27
C ARG A 34 3.84 -14.80 9.34
N VAL A 35 4.41 -15.38 10.40
CA VAL A 35 5.19 -14.65 11.42
C VAL A 35 6.29 -13.82 10.76
N ARG A 36 7.10 -14.41 9.86
CA ARG A 36 8.15 -13.68 9.12
C ARG A 36 7.61 -12.50 8.31
N THR A 37 6.47 -12.67 7.63
CA THR A 37 5.86 -11.55 6.90
C THR A 37 5.20 -10.52 7.83
N GLY A 38 4.67 -10.98 8.96
CA GLY A 38 4.03 -10.17 9.98
C GLY A 38 5.01 -9.22 10.64
N THR A 39 6.22 -9.69 10.98
CA THR A 39 7.27 -8.85 11.56
C THR A 39 7.72 -7.75 10.61
N VAL A 40 7.85 -8.03 9.31
CA VAL A 40 8.16 -7.01 8.29
C VAL A 40 7.04 -5.96 8.17
N LYS A 41 5.77 -6.36 8.27
CA LYS A 41 4.64 -5.43 8.28
C LYS A 41 4.62 -4.59 9.56
N LEU A 42 4.88 -5.22 10.70
CA LEU A 42 4.96 -4.55 12.00
C LEU A 42 6.07 -3.50 12.01
N GLU A 43 7.24 -3.77 11.43
CA GLU A 43 8.32 -2.80 11.29
C GLU A 43 7.87 -1.54 10.52
N LYS A 44 7.17 -1.72 9.38
CA LYS A 44 6.66 -0.60 8.58
C LYS A 44 5.66 0.25 9.36
N ILE A 45 4.73 -0.39 10.07
CA ILE A 45 3.73 0.31 10.89
C ILE A 45 4.42 1.00 12.09
N ALA A 46 5.40 0.37 12.73
CA ALA A 46 6.15 0.97 13.84
C ALA A 46 6.91 2.22 13.40
N LYS A 47 7.52 2.21 12.21
CA LYS A 47 8.16 3.41 11.63
C LYS A 47 7.14 4.51 11.34
N LEU A 48 5.94 4.18 10.88
CA LEU A 48 4.86 5.15 10.70
C LEU A 48 4.38 5.71 12.04
N TYR A 49 4.14 4.86 13.03
CA TYR A 49 3.74 5.25 14.38
C TYR A 49 4.74 6.23 14.99
N ARG A 50 6.05 5.99 14.85
CA ARG A 50 7.08 6.90 15.33
C ARG A 50 7.01 8.28 14.67
N LYS A 51 6.66 8.35 13.39
CA LYS A 51 6.49 9.63 12.67
C LYS A 51 5.23 10.35 13.13
N GLU A 52 4.12 9.62 13.22
CA GLU A 52 2.81 10.15 13.63
C GLU A 52 2.79 10.59 15.10
N SER A 53 3.50 9.89 16.00
CA SER A 53 3.58 10.24 17.42
C SER A 53 4.28 11.57 17.63
N ILE A 54 5.42 11.76 16.97
CA ILE A 54 6.18 13.02 17.02
C ILE A 54 5.35 14.17 16.43
N GLN A 55 4.64 13.93 15.33
CA GLN A 55 3.77 14.96 14.73
C GLN A 55 2.59 15.31 15.64
N SER A 56 1.99 14.32 16.29
CA SER A 56 0.89 14.53 17.23
C SER A 56 1.36 15.32 18.46
N GLU A 57 2.53 15.01 19.03
CA GLU A 57 3.09 15.73 20.18
C GLU A 57 3.50 17.16 19.83
N LYS A 58 4.17 17.37 18.69
CA LYS A 58 4.56 18.71 18.23
C LYS A 58 3.36 19.59 17.87
N GLY A 59 2.28 19.01 17.33
CA GLY A 59 1.06 19.74 17.00
C GLY A 59 0.16 20.06 18.21
N THR A 60 0.31 19.34 19.32
CA THR A 60 -0.54 19.52 20.52
C THR A 60 0.08 20.38 21.61
N LYS A 61 1.41 20.61 21.59
CA LYS A 61 2.09 21.49 22.55
C LYS A 61 1.68 22.98 22.47
N GLY A 62 0.85 23.36 21.51
CA GLY A 62 0.32 24.73 21.35
C GLY A 62 -1.20 24.86 21.33
N ARG A 63 -1.96 23.76 21.41
CA ARG A 63 -3.43 23.83 21.43
C ARG A 63 -3.93 23.77 22.87
N ALA A 64 -3.56 24.80 23.62
CA ALA A 64 -4.28 25.17 24.83
C ALA A 64 -5.77 25.20 24.48
N LYS A 65 -6.57 24.43 25.22
CA LYS A 65 -8.03 24.53 25.18
C LYS A 65 -8.39 26.00 25.34
N LYS A 66 -8.82 26.66 24.27
CA LYS A 66 -9.60 27.89 24.43
C LYS A 66 -10.84 27.47 25.21
N PRO A 67 -11.11 28.03 26.41
CA PRO A 67 -12.38 27.81 27.05
C PRO A 67 -13.46 28.31 26.09
N ALA A 68 -14.44 27.44 25.83
CA ALA A 68 -15.60 27.78 25.04
C ALA A 68 -16.31 28.97 25.70
N ALA A 69 -16.14 30.16 25.14
CA ALA A 69 -16.99 31.28 25.45
C ALA A 69 -18.40 30.92 24.97
N LYS A 70 -19.29 30.65 25.94
CA LYS A 70 -20.73 30.72 25.74
C LYS A 70 -21.05 32.10 25.14
N ALA A 71 -21.56 32.12 23.92
CA ALA A 71 -22.29 33.26 23.40
C ALA A 71 -23.47 32.76 22.55
N ALA A 72 -24.65 33.20 22.97
CA ALA A 72 -25.95 32.78 22.49
C ALA A 72 -26.19 33.13 21.01
N LYS A 73 -27.02 32.32 20.34
CA LYS A 73 -27.87 32.73 19.22
C LYS A 73 -29.31 32.94 19.77
N PRO A 74 -30.30 33.50 19.05
CA PRO A 74 -30.34 34.05 17.68
C PRO A 74 -31.13 35.39 17.52
N LYS A 75 -30.89 36.16 16.46
CA LYS A 75 -31.88 37.04 15.78
C LYS A 75 -31.43 37.15 14.31
N ALA A 76 -32.08 36.47 13.35
CA ALA A 76 -33.36 36.76 12.68
C ALA A 76 -33.26 37.84 11.58
N ALA A 77 -33.40 37.35 10.34
CA ALA A 77 -34.03 37.92 9.14
C ALA A 77 -33.54 39.25 8.50
N ALA A 78 -33.09 39.16 7.24
CA ALA A 78 -33.60 39.88 6.05
C ALA A 78 -32.70 39.54 4.83
N LYS A 79 -33.11 38.72 3.85
CA LYS A 79 -33.93 39.01 2.65
C LYS A 79 -33.24 39.84 1.55
N HIS A 80 -33.16 39.23 0.35
CA HIS A 80 -32.95 39.78 -1.01
C HIS A 80 -31.51 40.23 -1.38
N ALA A 81 -30.93 40.01 -2.57
CA ALA A 81 -31.39 39.50 -3.86
C ALA A 81 -30.18 38.98 -4.69
N ALA A 82 -30.37 37.89 -5.44
CA ALA A 82 -29.75 37.68 -6.76
C ALA A 82 -30.82 38.06 -7.82
N PRO A 83 -30.57 38.21 -9.14
CA PRO A 83 -29.42 37.71 -9.92
C PRO A 83 -28.89 38.69 -11.01
N LYS A 84 -27.65 38.54 -11.50
CA LYS A 84 -27.33 38.93 -12.89
C LYS A 84 -26.32 37.97 -13.53
N HIS A 85 -26.77 37.43 -14.65
CA HIS A 85 -26.08 36.60 -15.62
C HIS A 85 -25.06 37.39 -16.46
N ALA A 86 -24.28 36.60 -17.22
CA ALA A 86 -23.41 36.92 -18.36
C ALA A 86 -21.94 37.11 -17.99
N ALA A 87 -20.95 36.54 -18.69
CA ALA A 87 -20.95 36.03 -20.04
C ALA A 87 -19.92 34.90 -20.23
N ALA A 88 -20.27 33.97 -21.11
CA ALA A 88 -19.35 33.04 -21.74
C ALA A 88 -18.26 33.77 -22.52
N LYS A 89 -17.06 33.17 -22.59
CA LYS A 89 -16.19 33.14 -23.79
C LYS A 89 -14.96 32.24 -23.54
N ALA A 90 -15.01 31.02 -24.05
CA ALA A 90 -13.83 30.42 -24.68
C ALA A 90 -13.70 31.01 -26.09
N PRO A 91 -12.48 31.11 -26.66
CA PRO A 91 -12.19 30.19 -27.76
C PRO A 91 -10.72 29.79 -27.97
N LYS A 92 -10.58 28.58 -28.54
CA LYS A 92 -9.66 28.12 -29.62
C LYS A 92 -8.14 28.33 -29.45
N ALA A 93 -7.33 27.28 -29.36
CA ALA A 93 -6.92 26.29 -30.41
C ALA A 93 -5.87 26.80 -31.42
N LYS A 94 -4.69 26.14 -31.42
CA LYS A 94 -3.83 25.68 -32.55
C LYS A 94 -2.40 25.43 -31.99
N ALA A 95 -1.87 24.21 -31.90
CA ALA A 95 -1.47 23.24 -32.93
C ALA A 95 -0.27 23.68 -33.79
N THR A 96 0.85 22.93 -33.69
CA THR A 96 1.69 22.34 -34.77
C THR A 96 2.92 21.66 -34.15
N LYS A 97 3.07 20.32 -34.26
CA LYS A 97 3.90 19.55 -35.24
C LYS A 97 5.41 19.80 -35.09
N ALA A 98 6.34 18.85 -35.16
CA ALA A 98 6.40 17.40 -35.41
C ALA A 98 7.86 16.96 -35.07
N HIS A 99 8.18 15.73 -34.64
CA HIS A 99 8.73 14.60 -35.43
C HIS A 99 9.56 13.75 -34.42
N ALA A 100 9.75 12.43 -34.47
CA ALA A 100 9.41 11.32 -35.37
C ALA A 100 9.53 10.01 -34.54
N LYS A 101 8.55 9.10 -34.53
CA LYS A 101 8.36 7.86 -35.34
C LYS A 101 8.68 6.53 -34.58
N PRO A 102 8.06 5.39 -34.97
CA PRO A 102 7.73 4.26 -34.09
C PRO A 102 8.21 2.86 -34.57
N ALA A 103 8.23 1.87 -33.67
CA ALA A 103 8.13 0.42 -33.94
C ALA A 103 7.99 -0.31 -32.59
N SER A 104 7.18 -1.35 -32.32
CA SER A 104 6.29 -2.18 -33.14
C SER A 104 5.42 -3.07 -32.24
N LYS A 105 4.15 -3.29 -32.64
CA LYS A 105 3.28 -4.49 -32.50
C LYS A 105 3.24 -5.23 -31.14
N ALA A 106 2.20 -5.10 -30.32
CA ALA A 106 0.87 -5.75 -30.43
C ALA A 106 0.85 -7.30 -30.27
N LYS A 107 0.30 -7.81 -29.15
CA LYS A 107 -0.97 -8.58 -29.09
C LYS A 107 -1.14 -9.28 -27.73
N LYS A 108 -2.34 -9.11 -27.14
CA LYS A 108 -2.90 -9.98 -26.10
C LYS A 108 -3.39 -11.28 -26.76
N THR A 109 -3.09 -12.46 -26.19
CA THR A 109 -3.88 -13.69 -26.37
C THR A 109 -3.79 -14.58 -25.12
N THR A 110 -4.95 -14.77 -24.52
CA THR A 110 -5.52 -15.99 -23.92
C THR A 110 -4.69 -17.28 -23.77
N ALA A 111 -4.99 -17.94 -22.65
CA ALA A 111 -4.59 -19.26 -22.18
C ALA A 111 -4.37 -20.36 -23.24
N LYS A 112 -3.31 -21.16 -23.05
CA LYS A 112 -3.29 -22.56 -23.46
C LYS A 112 -2.38 -23.36 -22.53
N ALA A 113 -2.97 -24.33 -21.84
CA ALA A 113 -2.30 -25.30 -20.99
C ALA A 113 -1.17 -25.99 -21.76
N ARG A 114 0.02 -26.12 -21.15
CA ARG A 114 1.08 -26.94 -21.71
C ARG A 114 0.99 -28.34 -21.10
N PRO A 115 0.88 -29.39 -21.93
CA PRO A 115 0.73 -30.77 -21.48
C PRO A 115 1.99 -31.28 -20.78
N MET A 116 1.76 -32.21 -19.86
CA MET A 116 2.74 -32.99 -19.12
C MET A 116 3.76 -33.70 -20.04
N SER A 117 4.92 -33.96 -19.45
CA SER A 117 5.99 -34.87 -19.88
C SER A 117 6.96 -34.34 -20.93
N PHE A 118 8.21 -34.11 -20.52
CA PHE A 118 9.39 -34.54 -21.27
C PHE A 118 10.52 -34.85 -20.29
N LYS A 119 10.78 -36.16 -20.16
CA LYS A 119 12.05 -36.86 -19.88
C LYS A 119 13.14 -36.09 -19.10
N ARG A 120 13.39 -36.57 -17.87
CA ARG A 120 14.62 -36.33 -17.11
C ARG A 120 15.84 -36.77 -17.95
N PRO A 121 16.84 -35.91 -18.22
CA PRO A 121 18.15 -36.40 -18.63
C PRO A 121 18.83 -37.01 -17.41
N THR A 122 18.98 -38.33 -17.41
CA THR A 122 19.88 -39.02 -16.47
C THR A 122 21.29 -38.54 -16.78
N ALA A 123 21.89 -37.78 -15.87
CA ALA A 123 23.29 -37.37 -15.98
C ALA A 123 24.16 -38.63 -16.02
N LYS A 124 24.85 -38.83 -17.15
CA LYS A 124 25.89 -39.85 -17.33
C LYS A 124 26.99 -39.58 -16.31
N LEU A 125 27.10 -40.45 -15.31
CA LEU A 125 28.22 -40.51 -14.38
C LEU A 125 29.50 -40.85 -15.16
N PRO A 126 30.58 -40.06 -15.06
CA PRO A 126 31.86 -40.43 -15.63
C PRO A 126 32.51 -41.54 -14.79
N THR A 127 32.57 -42.76 -15.32
CA THR A 127 33.39 -43.84 -14.76
C THR A 127 34.86 -43.56 -15.08
N LYS A 128 35.64 -43.15 -14.07
CA LYS A 128 37.11 -43.16 -14.17
C LYS A 128 37.56 -44.62 -14.30
N ARG A 129 38.16 -44.96 -15.45
CA ARG A 129 38.96 -46.18 -15.64
C ARG A 129 40.01 -46.26 -14.53
N ALA A 130 39.90 -47.25 -13.65
CA ALA A 130 41.01 -47.71 -12.83
C ALA A 130 42.09 -48.25 -13.77
N GLY A 131 43.34 -47.92 -13.45
CA GLY A 131 44.49 -48.01 -14.34
C GLY A 131 44.82 -49.41 -14.85
N ALA A 132 45.30 -49.43 -16.08
CA ALA A 132 46.18 -50.46 -16.58
C ALA A 132 47.60 -50.14 -16.10
N ARG A 133 48.17 -50.99 -15.25
CA ARG A 133 49.58 -51.36 -15.15
C ARG A 133 49.74 -52.42 -14.08
#